data_AF-A0A6P0XY40-F1
#
_entry.id   AF-A0A6P0XY40-F1
#
_cell.length_a   1.000
_cell.length_b   1.000
_cell.length_c   1.000
_cell.angle_alpha   90.00
_cell.angle_beta   90.00
_cell.angle_gamma   90.00
#
_symmetry.space_group_name_H-M   'P 1'
#
loop_
_entity.id
_entity.type
_entity.pdbx_description
1 polymer ?
#
loop_
_entity_poly.entity_id
_entity_poly.type
_entity_poly.pdbx_seq_one_letter_code
_entity_poly.pdbx_strand_id
1 'polypeptide(L)'
;MSLTLLIIIVVIAVVVLSKFSQSIPFLRKFNRRWQQLQGSSQSHALRRELLNRVDSGTAQRLINQAKLNTPGKSECWYLEKVLYDLKRGR
;
A
#
# COMPACT_ATOMS: atom_id res chain seq x y z
N MET A 1 -3.79 -36.88 4.54
CA MET A 1 -2.43 -36.41 4.92
C MET A 1 -1.92 -35.31 3.99
N SER A 2 -2.12 -35.39 2.66
CA SER A 2 -1.58 -34.39 1.72
C SER A 2 -2.33 -33.06 1.68
N LEU A 3 -3.67 -33.06 1.85
CA LEU A 3 -4.49 -31.84 1.79
C LEU A 3 -4.33 -30.94 3.03
N THR A 4 -4.16 -31.54 4.20
CA THR A 4 -3.98 -30.80 5.47
C THR A 4 -2.67 -30.02 5.51
N LEU A 5 -1.59 -30.60 4.97
CA LEU A 5 -0.29 -29.90 4.83
C LEU A 5 -0.38 -28.71 3.88
N LEU A 6 -1.12 -28.83 2.78
CA LEU A 6 -1.31 -27.75 1.81
C LEU A 6 -2.06 -26.56 2.44
N ILE A 7 -3.12 -26.83 3.20
CA ILE A 7 -3.88 -25.81 3.93
C ILE A 7 -2.98 -25.09 4.94
N ILE A 8 -2.14 -25.82 5.69
CA ILE A 8 -1.23 -25.23 6.67
C ILE A 8 -0.19 -24.33 5.99
N ILE A 9 0.39 -24.73 4.86
CA ILE A 9 1.35 -23.92 4.10
C ILE A 9 0.70 -22.63 3.59
N VAL A 10 -0.53 -22.71 3.06
CA VAL A 10 -1.28 -21.54 2.60
C VAL A 10 -1.58 -20.60 3.77
N VAL A 11 -2.00 -21.13 4.92
CA VAL A 11 -2.27 -20.33 6.13
C VAL A 11 -0.99 -19.65 6.63
N ILE A 12 0.14 -20.36 6.67
CA ILE A 12 1.43 -19.79 7.08
C ILE A 12 1.86 -18.69 6.10
N ALA A 13 1.74 -18.91 4.78
CA ALA A 13 2.08 -17.91 3.77
C ALA A 13 1.22 -16.65 3.92
N VAL A 14 -0.09 -16.81 4.15
CA VAL A 14 -1.01 -15.69 4.41
C VAL A 14 -0.61 -14.93 5.68
N VAL A 15 -0.27 -15.63 6.76
CA VAL A 15 0.13 -15.00 8.04
C VAL A 15 1.48 -14.28 7.90
N VAL A 16 2.45 -14.85 7.19
CA VAL A 16 3.77 -14.25 6.96
C VAL A 16 3.64 -13.01 6.07
N LEU A 17 2.84 -13.06 5.00
CA LEU A 17 2.55 -11.88 4.17
C LEU A 17 1.86 -10.77 4.97
N SER A 18 0.97 -11.14 5.91
CA SER A 18 0.28 -10.21 6.80
C SER A 18 1.24 -9.50 7.77
N LYS A 19 2.29 -10.20 8.24
CA LYS A 19 3.30 -9.63 9.15
C LYS A 19 4.43 -8.90 8.42
N PHE A 20 4.74 -9.29 7.18
CA PHE A 20 5.77 -8.64 6.35
C PHE A 20 5.40 -7.20 5.94
N SER A 21 4.11 -6.83 6.03
CA SER A 21 3.62 -5.46 5.83
C SER A 21 4.17 -4.44 6.85
N GLN A 22 4.77 -4.89 7.97
CA GLN A 22 5.36 -3.99 8.98
C GLN A 22 6.84 -3.64 8.78
N SER A 23 7.55 -4.25 7.82
CA SER A 23 9.02 -4.21 7.76
C SER A 23 9.61 -3.51 6.54
N ILE A 24 8.98 -2.44 6.02
CA ILE A 24 9.69 -1.51 5.12
C ILE A 24 10.20 -0.32 5.97
N PRO A 25 11.42 -0.40 6.56
CA PRO A 25 12.00 0.70 7.33
C PRO A 25 12.12 2.00 6.51
N PHE A 26 12.15 1.89 5.18
CA PHE A 26 12.16 3.05 4.27
C PHE A 26 10.90 3.93 4.38
N LEU A 27 9.71 3.34 4.58
CA LEU A 27 8.45 4.10 4.68
C LEU A 27 8.32 4.86 6.02
N ARG A 28 8.94 4.37 7.09
CA ARG A 28 8.99 5.08 8.39
C ARG A 28 9.78 6.39 8.31
N LYS A 29 10.83 6.44 7.48
CA LYS A 29 11.68 7.64 7.32
C LYS A 29 10.95 8.75 6.55
N PHE A 30 10.08 8.39 5.61
CA PHE A 30 9.23 9.36 4.90
C PHE A 30 8.06 9.84 5.77
N ASN A 31 7.39 8.96 6.51
CA ASN A 31 6.16 9.29 7.24
C ASN A 31 6.31 10.44 8.26
N ARG A 32 7.45 10.57 8.94
CA ARG A 32 7.64 11.67 9.92
C ARG A 32 7.81 13.05 9.28
N ARG A 33 8.38 13.13 8.07
CA ARG A 33 8.72 14.42 7.45
C ARG A 33 7.54 15.06 6.73
N TRP A 34 6.55 14.25 6.35
CA TRP A 34 5.43 14.70 5.52
C TRP A 34 4.08 14.77 6.26
N GLN A 35 3.90 14.04 7.37
CA GLN A 35 2.69 14.19 8.22
C GLN A 35 2.52 15.61 8.80
N GLN A 36 3.59 16.38 8.89
CA GLN A 36 3.57 17.75 9.42
C GLN A 36 3.28 18.81 8.34
N LEU A 37 3.30 18.45 7.05
CA LEU A 37 3.22 19.38 5.90
C LEU A 37 2.04 19.10 4.95
N GLN A 38 1.37 17.96 5.09
CA GLN A 38 0.32 17.47 4.17
C GLN A 38 -1.04 18.15 4.39
N GLY A 39 -1.08 19.47 4.13
CA GLY A 39 -2.30 20.12 3.67
C GLY A 39 -2.69 19.58 2.29
N SER A 40 -4.00 19.53 2.04
CA SER A 40 -4.73 19.14 0.81
C SER A 40 -4.01 19.22 -0.54
N SER A 41 -3.07 20.15 -0.75
CA SER A 41 -2.36 20.32 -2.03
C SER A 41 -1.52 19.10 -2.47
N GLN A 42 -0.84 18.42 -1.54
CA GLN A 42 0.06 17.32 -1.91
C GLN A 42 -0.69 16.04 -2.32
N SER A 43 -1.82 15.73 -1.67
CA SER A 43 -2.68 14.59 -2.07
C SER A 43 -3.23 14.78 -3.48
N HIS A 44 -3.62 15.99 -3.87
CA HIS A 44 -4.07 16.27 -5.23
C HIS A 44 -2.97 16.08 -6.29
N ALA A 45 -1.72 16.43 -5.99
CA ALA A 45 -0.61 16.19 -6.89
C ALA A 45 -0.34 14.69 -7.06
N LEU A 46 -0.27 13.94 -5.97
CA LEU A 46 -0.06 12.49 -5.99
C LEU A 46 -1.20 11.74 -6.69
N ARG A 47 -2.45 12.19 -6.47
CA ARG A 47 -3.62 11.61 -7.12
C ARG A 47 -3.61 11.87 -8.63
N ARG A 48 -3.19 13.06 -9.07
CA ARG A 48 -2.98 13.34 -10.50
C ARG A 48 -1.87 12.47 -11.08
N GLU A 49 -0.74 12.34 -10.39
CA GLU A 49 0.35 11.47 -10.85
C GLU A 49 -0.10 10.01 -10.96
N LEU A 50 -0.91 9.53 -10.01
CA LEU A 50 -1.48 8.19 -10.04
C LEU A 50 -2.40 8.00 -11.26
N LEU A 51 -3.29 8.96 -11.53
CA LEU A 51 -4.20 8.92 -12.68
C LEU A 51 -3.46 9.04 -14.03
N ASN A 52 -2.27 9.65 -14.05
CA ASN A 52 -1.42 9.67 -15.25
C ASN A 52 -0.77 8.30 -15.52
N ARG A 53 -0.66 7.43 -14.52
CA ARG A 53 -0.04 6.10 -14.63
C ARG A 53 -1.07 5.00 -14.88
N VAL A 54 -2.27 5.14 -14.31
CA VAL A 54 -3.32 4.13 -14.35
C VAL A 54 -4.70 4.77 -14.46
N ASP A 55 -5.66 4.05 -15.02
CA ASP A 55 -7.05 4.52 -15.07
C ASP A 55 -7.63 4.74 -13.67
N SER A 56 -8.59 5.66 -13.57
CA SER A 56 -9.32 5.99 -12.34
C SER A 56 -9.89 4.77 -11.60
N GLY A 57 -10.42 3.79 -12.32
CA GLY A 57 -10.93 2.55 -11.73
C GLY A 57 -9.83 1.70 -11.09
N THR A 58 -8.69 1.60 -11.77
CA THR A 58 -7.51 0.86 -11.28
C THR A 58 -6.87 1.58 -10.11
N ALA A 59 -6.73 2.91 -10.17
CA ALA A 59 -6.25 3.75 -9.07
C ALA A 59 -7.07 3.51 -7.80
N GLN A 60 -8.40 3.55 -7.92
CA GLN A 60 -9.30 3.35 -6.77
C GLN A 60 -9.19 1.93 -6.21
N ARG A 61 -9.09 0.91 -7.07
CA ARG A 61 -8.89 -0.49 -6.64
C ARG A 61 -7.58 -0.65 -5.86
N LEU A 62 -6.48 -0.08 -6.35
CA LEU A 62 -5.17 -0.14 -5.69
C LEU A 62 -5.17 0.57 -4.34
N ILE A 63 -5.81 1.75 -4.26
CA ILE A 63 -5.96 2.47 -2.99
C ILE A 63 -6.82 1.66 -2.02
N ASN A 64 -7.93 1.07 -2.48
CA ASN A 64 -8.80 0.25 -1.64
C ASN A 64 -8.07 -0.99 -1.13
N GLN A 65 -7.30 -1.66 -1.99
CA GLN A 65 -6.46 -2.78 -1.60
C GLN A 65 -5.41 -2.38 -0.56
N ALA A 66 -4.76 -1.22 -0.73
CA ALA A 66 -3.82 -0.68 0.25
C ALA A 66 -4.50 -0.36 1.60
N LYS A 67 -5.73 0.16 1.58
CA LYS A 67 -6.56 0.42 2.77
C LYS A 67 -6.94 -0.86 3.52
N LEU A 68 -7.32 -1.90 2.78
CA LEU A 68 -7.64 -3.22 3.36
C LEU A 68 -6.40 -3.84 4.02
N ASN A 69 -5.25 -3.73 3.37
CA ASN A 69 -3.99 -4.28 3.89
C ASN A 69 -3.45 -3.50 5.10
N THR A 70 -3.61 -2.18 5.10
CA THR A 70 -3.06 -1.31 6.14
C THR A 70 -4.06 -0.23 6.53
N PRO A 71 -5.10 -0.54 7.33
CA PRO A 71 -6.09 0.45 7.76
C PRO A 71 -5.49 1.51 8.69
N GLY A 72 -6.13 2.67 8.76
CA GLY A 72 -5.77 3.75 9.71
C GLY A 72 -4.60 4.64 9.28
N LYS A 73 -4.27 4.71 7.98
CA LYS A 73 -3.29 5.65 7.43
C LYS A 73 -3.98 6.84 6.75
N SER A 74 -3.22 7.91 6.50
CA SER A 74 -3.73 9.08 5.78
C SER A 74 -3.92 8.77 4.28
N GLU A 75 -4.77 9.54 3.61
CA GLU A 75 -4.97 9.39 2.16
C GLU A 75 -3.66 9.55 1.37
N CYS A 76 -2.84 10.54 1.73
CA CYS A 76 -1.51 10.73 1.14
C CYS A 76 -0.64 9.48 1.27
N TRP A 77 -0.63 8.84 2.43
CA TRP A 77 0.16 7.63 2.65
C TRP A 77 -0.26 6.50 1.68
N TYR A 78 -1.57 6.33 1.46
CA TYR A 78 -2.07 5.33 0.51
C TYR A 78 -1.69 5.69 -0.93
N LEU A 79 -1.80 6.97 -1.32
CA LEU A 79 -1.40 7.43 -2.64
C LEU A 79 0.09 7.21 -2.89
N GLU A 80 0.95 7.62 -1.97
CA GLU A 80 2.41 7.41 -2.06
C GLU A 80 2.75 5.92 -2.15
N LYS A 81 2.09 5.09 -1.33
CA LYS A 81 2.33 3.65 -1.32
C LYS A 81 1.98 3.01 -2.66
N VAL A 82 0.80 3.32 -3.19
CA VAL A 82 0.36 2.80 -4.50
C VAL A 82 1.31 3.26 -5.60
N LEU A 83 1.69 4.55 -5.60
CA LEU A 83 2.60 5.11 -6.60
C LEU A 83 3.99 4.46 -6.55
N TYR A 84 4.47 4.16 -5.34
CA TYR A 84 5.71 3.44 -5.12
C TYR A 84 5.66 2.01 -5.65
N ASP A 85 4.56 1.29 -5.39
CA ASP A 85 4.37 -0.08 -5.87
C ASP A 85 4.29 -0.11 -7.41
N LEU A 86 3.56 0.83 -8.02
CA LEU A 86 3.52 1.01 -9.47
C LEU A 86 4.90 1.31 -10.07
N LYS A 87 5.71 2.13 -9.41
CA LYS A 87 7.08 2.45 -9.88
C LYS A 87 8.00 1.23 -9.84
N ARG A 88 7.73 0.26 -8.97
CA ARG A 88 8.53 -0.96 -8.83
C ARG A 88 8.10 -2.11 -9.72
N GLY A 89 7.03 -1.96 -10.50
CA GLY A 89 6.57 -2.98 -11.45
C GLY A 89 5.98 -4.23 -10.78
N ARG A 90 5.34 -4.05 -9.62
CA ARG A 90 4.47 -5.08 -9.02
C ARG A 90 3.01 -4.82 -9.36
#